data_AF-A0A3S8ZWP9-F1
#
_entry.id   AF-A0A3S8ZWP9-F1
#
_cell.length_a   1.000
_cell.length_b   1.000
_cell.length_c   1.000
_cell.angle_alpha   90.00
_cell.angle_beta   90.00
_cell.angle_gamma   90.00
#
_symmetry.space_group_name_H-M   'P 1'
#
loop_
_entity.id
_entity.type
_entity.pdbx_description
1 polymer ?
#
loop_
_entity_poly.entity_id
_entity_poly.type
_entity_poly.pdbx_seq_one_letter_code
_entity_poly.pdbx_strand_id
1 'polypeptide(L)'
;MGTYPDIASRGEKPASGLVVTTGASYYPMEQFDINFQGAYAAKIDCDLDNGLIYRGTSTCHVGLSKLDNGNFLYGFLVMKQDASKKNVFSASDVKKIWNLFTKI
;
A
#
# COMPACT_ATOMS: atom_id res chain seq x y z
N MET A 1 2.93 16.12 5.88
CA MET A 1 1.67 15.40 5.58
C MET A 1 1.85 14.77 4.21
N GLY A 2 1.94 13.44 4.12
CA GLY A 2 1.98 12.76 2.82
C GLY A 2 0.56 12.40 2.42
N THR A 3 0.04 13.03 1.37
CA THR A 3 -1.26 12.71 0.79
C THR A 3 -1.08 11.57 -0.21
N TYR A 4 -1.93 10.55 -0.15
CA TYR A 4 -1.99 9.51 -1.17
C TYR A 4 -2.67 10.07 -2.43
N PRO A 5 -2.24 9.70 -3.64
CA PRO A 5 -2.90 10.09 -4.88
C PRO A 5 -4.22 9.32 -5.04
N ASP A 6 -5.11 9.88 -5.85
CA ASP A 6 -6.33 9.21 -6.31
C ASP A 6 -5.98 8.03 -7.24
N ILE A 7 -6.93 7.10 -7.42
CA ILE A 7 -6.78 5.90 -8.26
C ILE A 7 -6.42 6.33 -9.69
N ALA A 8 -5.19 6.06 -10.14
CA ALA A 8 -4.79 6.41 -11.51
C ALA A 8 -5.53 5.58 -12.55
N SER A 9 -5.82 6.22 -13.68
CA SER A 9 -6.40 5.57 -14.85
C SER A 9 -5.41 4.53 -15.42
N ARG A 10 -5.91 3.40 -15.95
CA ARG A 10 -5.09 2.28 -16.51
C ARG A 10 -4.11 2.68 -17.63
N GLY A 11 -4.09 3.93 -18.09
CA GLY A 11 -3.19 4.46 -19.12
C GLY A 11 -2.03 5.30 -18.59
N GLU A 12 -2.05 5.73 -17.33
CA GLU A 12 -0.97 6.53 -16.76
C GLU A 12 0.09 5.63 -16.13
N LYS A 13 1.32 5.71 -16.67
CA LYS A 13 2.46 5.01 -16.10
C LYS A 13 2.94 5.80 -14.86
N PRO A 14 2.92 5.23 -13.65
CA PRO A 14 3.40 5.93 -12.49
C PRO A 14 4.89 6.25 -12.63
N ALA A 15 5.32 7.38 -12.08
CA ALA A 15 6.73 7.80 -12.10
C ALA A 15 7.66 6.76 -11.47
N SER A 16 7.17 5.99 -10.49
CA SER A 16 7.88 4.87 -9.88
C SER A 16 8.07 3.66 -10.81
N GLY A 17 7.24 3.54 -11.86
CA GLY A 17 7.11 2.33 -12.66
C GLY A 17 6.49 1.14 -11.93
N LEU A 18 6.02 1.33 -10.69
CA LEU A 18 5.52 0.28 -9.80
C LEU A 18 4.02 0.40 -9.57
N VAL A 19 3.37 -0.75 -9.47
CA VAL A 19 1.91 -0.87 -9.52
C VAL A 19 1.48 -2.02 -8.63
N VAL A 20 0.35 -1.85 -7.95
CA VAL A 20 -0.35 -2.93 -7.26
C VAL A 20 -1.62 -3.21 -8.04
N THR A 21 -1.90 -4.47 -8.31
CA THR A 21 -3.12 -4.88 -9.00
C THR A 21 -3.97 -5.73 -8.09
N THR A 22 -5.27 -5.53 -8.18
CA THR A 22 -6.28 -6.39 -7.55
C THR A 22 -7.12 -7.05 -8.64
N GLY A 23 -8.04 -7.94 -8.26
CA GLY A 23 -8.97 -8.54 -9.23
C GLY A 23 -9.82 -7.50 -9.98
N ALA A 24 -9.98 -6.29 -9.43
CA ALA A 24 -10.83 -5.24 -9.99
C ALA A 24 -10.05 -4.04 -10.55
N SER A 25 -8.93 -3.67 -9.93
CA SER A 25 -8.34 -2.33 -10.09
C SER A 25 -6.82 -2.35 -10.19
N TYR A 26 -6.28 -1.21 -10.63
CA TYR A 26 -4.86 -0.91 -10.72
C TYR A 26 -4.56 0.30 -9.86
N TYR A 27 -3.51 0.21 -9.04
CA TYR A 27 -3.12 1.25 -8.11
C TYR A 27 -1.64 1.60 -8.32
N PRO A 28 -1.32 2.81 -8.82
CA PRO A 28 0.06 3.25 -8.93
C PRO A 28 0.71 3.31 -7.54
N MET A 29 1.96 2.88 -7.44
CA MET A 29 2.73 3.08 -6.21
C MET A 29 3.50 4.40 -6.32
N GLU A 30 3.51 5.17 -5.24
CA GLU A 30 4.30 6.40 -5.13
C GLU A 30 5.39 6.25 -4.09
N GLN A 31 6.37 7.15 -4.13
CA GLN A 31 7.44 7.17 -3.14
C GLN A 31 6.85 7.33 -1.74
N PHE A 32 7.20 6.40 -0.86
CA PHE A 32 6.71 6.35 0.50
C PHE A 32 7.77 6.90 1.43
N ASP A 33 7.48 8.07 2.00
CA ASP A 33 8.45 8.84 2.77
C ASP A 33 8.63 8.24 4.18
N ILE A 34 9.58 7.31 4.28
CA ILE A 34 10.10 6.64 5.49
C ILE A 34 11.62 6.80 5.55
N ASN A 35 12.25 6.37 6.64
CA ASN A 35 13.70 6.53 6.87
C ASN A 35 14.59 5.67 5.95
N PHE A 36 14.05 5.18 4.84
CA PHE A 36 14.67 4.19 3.99
C PHE A 36 14.43 4.54 2.52
N GLN A 37 15.50 4.58 1.73
CA GLN A 37 15.43 4.95 0.32
C GLN A 37 14.81 3.82 -0.51
N GLY A 38 14.16 4.18 -1.61
CA GLY A 38 13.55 3.19 -2.51
C GLY A 38 12.31 2.49 -1.95
N ALA A 39 11.62 3.12 -0.99
CA ALA A 39 10.32 2.69 -0.52
C ALA A 39 9.20 3.31 -1.36
N TYR A 40 8.25 2.48 -1.78
CA TYR A 40 7.08 2.85 -2.56
C TYR A 40 5.83 2.25 -1.93
N ALA A 41 4.69 2.92 -2.05
CA ALA A 41 3.43 2.42 -1.52
C ALA A 41 2.21 2.89 -2.31
N ALA A 42 1.13 2.14 -2.17
CA ALA A 42 -0.21 2.51 -2.64
C ALA A 42 -1.24 2.27 -1.54
N LYS A 43 -2.28 3.09 -1.52
CA LYS A 43 -3.51 2.80 -0.78
C LYS A 43 -4.48 2.16 -1.76
N ILE A 44 -4.98 0.97 -1.42
CA ILE A 44 -5.83 0.18 -2.30
C ILE A 44 -7.14 -0.17 -1.61
N ASP A 45 -8.19 -0.39 -2.39
CA ASP A 45 -9.36 -1.11 -1.90
C ASP A 45 -8.98 -2.59 -1.85
N CYS A 46 -9.20 -3.24 -0.72
CA CYS A 46 -8.85 -4.62 -0.47
C CYS A 46 -10.06 -5.44 -0.03
N ASP A 47 -10.08 -6.69 -0.45
CA ASP A 47 -10.97 -7.70 0.09
C ASP A 47 -10.28 -8.42 1.24
N LEU A 48 -10.92 -8.46 2.40
CA LEU A 48 -10.45 -9.23 3.55
C LEU A 48 -11.13 -10.60 3.63
N ASP A 49 -12.24 -10.75 2.92
CA ASP A 49 -12.96 -12.00 2.82
C ASP A 49 -12.40 -12.76 1.62
N ASN A 50 -11.90 -13.98 1.83
CA ASN A 50 -11.42 -14.84 0.73
C ASN A 50 -12.59 -15.46 -0.08
N GLY A 51 -13.57 -14.65 -0.43
CA GLY A 51 -14.74 -15.07 -1.20
C GLY A 51 -14.41 -15.33 -2.66
N LEU A 52 -15.33 -16.01 -3.37
CA LEU A 52 -15.21 -16.28 -4.82
C LEU A 52 -15.23 -15.00 -5.68
N ILE A 53 -15.76 -13.91 -5.15
CA ILE A 53 -15.88 -12.62 -5.85
C ILE A 53 -15.15 -11.57 -5.02
N TYR A 54 -14.20 -10.89 -5.66
CA TYR A 54 -13.46 -9.78 -5.04
C TYR A 54 -14.39 -8.63 -4.68
N ARG A 55 -14.40 -8.24 -3.41
CA ARG A 55 -15.15 -7.10 -2.89
C ARG A 55 -14.22 -6.20 -2.08
N GLY A 56 -13.86 -5.05 -2.64
CA GLY A 56 -13.10 -4.01 -1.94
C GLY A 56 -13.91 -3.38 -0.80
N THR A 57 -14.04 -4.09 0.32
CA THR A 57 -14.82 -3.68 1.51
C THR A 57 -13.94 -3.04 2.59
N SER A 58 -12.65 -2.90 2.31
CA SER A 58 -11.65 -2.35 3.22
C SER A 58 -10.65 -1.50 2.45
N THR A 59 -9.98 -0.61 3.17
CA THR A 59 -8.85 0.17 2.67
C THR A 59 -7.56 -0.41 3.23
N CYS A 60 -6.61 -0.75 2.36
CA CYS A 60 -5.31 -1.29 2.74
C CYS A 60 -4.16 -0.44 2.22
N HIS A 61 -3.04 -0.52 2.93
CA HIS A 61 -1.75 -0.02 2.50
C HIS A 61 -0.94 -1.20 1.96
N VAL A 62 -0.40 -1.05 0.76
CA VAL A 62 0.58 -1.97 0.19
C VAL A 62 1.87 -1.20 -0.03
N GLY A 63 2.97 -1.73 0.49
CA GLY A 63 4.29 -1.11 0.34
C GLY A 63 5.35 -2.09 -0.13
N LEU A 64 6.35 -1.55 -0.81
CA LEU A 64 7.52 -2.24 -1.31
C LEU A 64 8.74 -1.40 -0.95
N SER A 65 9.77 -2.01 -0.36
CA SER A 65 11.03 -1.34 -0.03
C SER A 65 12.21 -2.16 -0.54
N LYS A 66 13.09 -1.56 -1.33
CA LYS A 66 14.26 -2.24 -1.92
C LYS A 66 15.45 -2.20 -0.98
N LEU A 67 15.91 -3.35 -0.52
CA LEU A 67 17.10 -3.47 0.33
C LEU A 67 18.40 -3.37 -0.49
N ASP A 68 19.48 -2.90 0.13
CA ASP A 68 20.77 -2.67 -0.54
C ASP A 68 21.39 -3.95 -1.12
N ASN A 69 21.03 -5.12 -0.58
CA ASN A 69 21.48 -6.43 -1.06
C ASN A 69 20.67 -6.98 -2.25
N GLY A 70 19.79 -6.16 -2.85
CA GLY A 70 18.93 -6.55 -3.97
C GLY A 70 17.66 -7.30 -3.58
N ASN A 71 17.45 -7.58 -2.29
CA ASN A 71 16.18 -8.10 -1.79
C ASN A 71 15.13 -6.99 -1.66
N PHE A 72 13.89 -7.35 -1.38
CA PHE A 72 12.84 -6.38 -1.10
C PHE A 72 11.97 -6.81 0.08
N LEU A 73 11.48 -5.83 0.83
CA LEU A 73 10.40 -5.99 1.78
C LEU A 73 9.09 -5.65 1.08
N TYR A 74 8.12 -6.55 1.19
CA TYR A 74 6.76 -6.33 0.74
C TYR A 74 5.82 -6.40 1.94
N GLY A 75 4.94 -5.42 2.07
CA GLY A 75 4.03 -5.31 3.21
C GLY A 75 2.61 -5.03 2.76
N PHE A 76 1.65 -5.67 3.45
CA PHE A 76 0.22 -5.46 3.27
C PHE A 76 -0.39 -5.20 4.65
N LEU A 77 -0.97 -4.02 4.84
CA LEU A 77 -1.54 -3.58 6.13
C LEU A 77 -2.97 -3.08 5.95
N VAL A 78 -3.91 -3.63 6.71
CA VAL A 78 -5.29 -3.16 6.73
C VAL A 78 -5.36 -1.83 7.47
N MET A 79 -5.78 -0.76 6.80
CA MET A 79 -5.94 0.55 7.43
C MET A 79 -7.34 0.73 8.00
N LYS A 80 -8.36 0.34 7.25
CA LYS A 80 -9.76 0.51 7.62
C LYS A 80 -10.61 -0.63 7.07
N GLN A 81 -11.56 -1.09 7.86
CA GLN A 81 -12.64 -1.95 7.41
C GLN A 81 -13.87 -1.09 7.17
N ASP A 82 -14.27 -0.92 5.91
CA ASP A 82 -15.36 0.00 5.55
C ASP A 82 -16.73 -0.57 5.93
N ALA A 83 -16.91 -1.88 5.83
CA ALA A 83 -18.15 -2.56 6.23
C ALA A 83 -18.51 -2.34 7.71
N SER A 84 -17.52 -2.42 8.60
CA SER A 84 -17.69 -2.22 10.05
C SER A 84 -17.37 -0.79 10.51
N LYS A 85 -16.95 0.09 9.59
CA LYS A 85 -16.42 1.44 9.86
C LYS A 85 -15.27 1.45 10.88
N LYS A 86 -14.56 0.34 11.03
CA LYS A 86 -13.47 0.18 12.01
C LYS A 86 -12.15 0.67 11.42
N ASN A 87 -11.53 1.65 12.08
CA ASN A 87 -10.14 2.02 11.80
C ASN A 87 -9.21 1.02 12.50
N VAL A 88 -8.26 0.46 11.75
CA VAL A 88 -7.30 -0.55 12.25
C VAL A 88 -5.94 0.12 12.46
N PHE A 89 -5.36 0.69 11.41
CA PHE A 89 -4.11 1.43 11.47
C PHE A 89 -4.27 2.81 10.85
N SER A 90 -3.76 3.84 11.54
CA SER A 90 -3.60 5.16 10.93
C SER A 90 -2.41 5.17 9.98
N ALA A 91 -2.33 6.18 9.11
CA ALA A 91 -1.15 6.38 8.27
C ALA A 91 0.16 6.57 9.09
N SER A 92 0.05 7.13 10.31
CA SER A 92 1.18 7.27 11.23
C SER A 92 1.65 5.91 11.75
N ASP A 93 0.72 5.01 12.10
CA ASP A 93 1.05 3.67 12.56
C ASP A 93 1.71 2.86 11.46
N VAL A 94 1.21 2.94 10.22
CA VAL A 94 1.83 2.32 9.04
C VAL A 94 3.28 2.79 8.87
N LYS A 95 3.55 4.10 8.95
CA LYS A 95 4.92 4.63 8.87
C LYS A 95 5.83 4.10 9.99
N LYS A 96 5.32 4.05 11.23
CA LYS A 96 6.07 3.49 12.36
C LYS A 96 6.42 2.03 12.14
N ILE A 97 5.47 1.22 11.65
CA ILE A 97 5.66 -0.20 11.34
C ILE A 97 6.77 -0.36 10.30
N TRP A 98 6.71 0.37 9.18
CA TRP A 98 7.77 0.31 8.16
C TRP A 98 9.15 0.67 8.72
N ASN A 99 9.23 1.75 9.50
CA ASN A 99 10.49 2.16 10.13
C ASN A 99 11.03 1.15 11.16
N LEU A 100 10.23 0.20 11.66
CA LEU A 100 10.72 -0.90 12.50
C LEU A 100 11.40 -1.98 11.66
N PHE A 101 10.85 -2.29 10.47
CA PHE A 101 11.34 -3.37 9.61
C PHE A 101 12.46 -2.95 8.66
N THR A 102 12.60 -1.66 8.35
CA THR A 102 13.68 -1.14 7.49
C THR A 102 14.92 -0.69 8.26
N LYS A 103 15.01 -1.00 9.55
CA LYS A 103 16.19 -0.76 10.40
C LYS A 103 17.15 -1.96 10.49
N ILE A 104 16.87 -3.03 9.74
CA ILE A 104 17.64 -4.26 9.66
C ILE A 104 18.71 -4.09 8.58
#